data_AF-A0A1B6DKW9-F1
#
_entry.id   AF-A0A1B6DKW9-F1
#
_cell.length_a   1.000
_cell.length_b   1.000
_cell.length_c   1.000
_cell.angle_alpha   90.00
_cell.angle_beta   90.00
_cell.angle_gamma   90.00
#
_symmetry.space_group_name_H-M   'P 1'
#
loop_
_entity.id
_entity.type
_entity.pdbx_description
1 polymer ?
#
loop_
_entity_poly.entity_id
_entity_poly.type
_entity_poly.pdbx_seq_one_letter_code
_entity_poly.pdbx_strand_id
1 'polypeptide(L)'
;MVIVGYLWGSVVSIAIPEDEIAGINWKWLDLVVPLAITLGVWSVGNIGREKGSIWWPLITAYSFYPLYYIYGGDFMFVSMIFLSALAFDSKSKKWKPRQDQKRGLFRRVTILISCGLLYSALWCSYFYFNATLQDAEGEDIPVHEAIHHFFRSPWWTDLKKSLSDTWTFLKTNGWLETWKLIIELSDPSGEQNAYKVLGLSHHANQTEINSSCRLLSVKWHPDKVKDPREKLTAQEKFYEVQEACEILSKNKARRSRRNKKSDS
;
A
#
# COMPACT_ATOMS: atom_id res chain seq x y z
N MET A 1 4.03 -18.92 12.57
CA MET A 1 5.50 -19.13 12.46
C MET A 1 5.93 -19.19 11.00
N VAL A 2 5.33 -20.06 10.20
CA VAL A 2 5.67 -20.24 8.77
C VAL A 2 5.63 -18.94 7.96
N ILE A 3 4.55 -18.16 8.02
CA ILE A 3 4.41 -16.90 7.25
C ILE A 3 5.53 -15.91 7.57
N VAL A 4 5.86 -15.71 8.85
CA VAL A 4 6.91 -14.77 9.25
C VAL A 4 8.30 -15.30 8.87
N GLY A 5 8.51 -16.62 8.99
CA GLY A 5 9.73 -17.26 8.49
C GLY A 5 9.90 -17.08 6.99
N TYR A 6 8.82 -17.21 6.20
CA TYR A 6 8.80 -16.93 4.78
C TYR A 6 9.16 -15.48 4.49
N LEU A 7 8.45 -14.51 5.09
CA LEU A 7 8.70 -13.08 4.87
C LEU A 7 10.15 -12.69 5.18
N TRP A 8 10.70 -13.16 6.31
CA TRP A 8 12.07 -12.81 6.70
C TRP A 8 13.11 -13.48 5.80
N GLY A 9 12.90 -14.75 5.45
CA GLY A 9 13.75 -15.45 4.49
C GLY A 9 13.73 -14.79 3.11
N SER A 10 12.54 -14.45 2.62
CA SER A 10 12.37 -13.79 1.32
C SER A 10 13.02 -12.42 1.29
N VAL A 11 12.83 -11.58 2.32
CA VAL A 11 13.46 -10.24 2.37
C VAL A 11 14.99 -10.33 2.35
N VAL A 12 15.58 -11.32 3.01
CA VAL A 12 17.04 -11.52 2.96
C VAL A 12 17.47 -12.05 1.59
N SER A 13 16.74 -13.03 1.03
CA SER A 13 17.05 -13.60 -0.28
C SER A 13 16.98 -12.57 -1.41
N ILE A 14 15.93 -11.74 -1.45
CA ILE A 14 15.79 -10.69 -2.48
C ILE A 14 16.76 -9.53 -2.28
N ALA A 15 17.32 -9.34 -1.07
CA ALA A 15 18.27 -8.26 -0.80
C ALA A 15 19.69 -8.59 -1.26
N ILE A 16 19.98 -9.87 -1.55
CA ILE A 16 21.29 -10.33 -2.02
C ILE A 16 21.41 -9.99 -3.51
N PRO A 17 22.45 -9.25 -3.92
CA PRO A 17 22.65 -8.89 -5.33
C PRO A 17 22.82 -10.13 -6.23
N GLU A 18 22.12 -10.15 -7.36
CA GLU A 18 22.25 -11.24 -8.33
C GLU A 18 23.51 -11.13 -9.20
N ASP A 19 23.94 -9.90 -9.46
CA ASP A 19 25.08 -9.56 -10.31
C ASP A 19 26.39 -9.40 -9.52
N GLU A 20 27.51 -9.54 -10.23
CA GLU A 20 28.85 -9.30 -9.67
C GLU A 20 29.10 -7.81 -9.46
N ILE A 21 29.14 -7.37 -8.20
CA ILE A 21 29.45 -5.99 -7.85
C ILE A 21 30.96 -5.89 -7.61
N ALA A 22 31.63 -5.03 -8.38
CA ALA A 22 33.08 -4.81 -8.30
C ALA A 22 33.92 -6.09 -8.49
N GLY A 23 33.42 -7.04 -9.30
CA GLY A 23 34.08 -8.32 -9.57
C GLY A 23 33.99 -9.34 -8.43
N ILE A 24 33.11 -9.10 -7.44
CA ILE A 24 32.85 -10.02 -6.33
C ILE A 24 31.42 -10.55 -6.47
N ASN A 25 31.29 -11.88 -6.47
CA ASN A 25 29.99 -12.55 -6.45
C ASN A 25 29.46 -12.62 -5.02
N TRP A 26 28.32 -11.98 -4.74
CA TRP A 26 27.72 -11.89 -3.41
C TRP A 26 26.78 -13.05 -3.05
N LYS A 27 26.58 -14.02 -3.95
CA LYS A 27 25.67 -15.16 -3.73
C LYS A 27 26.07 -16.08 -2.57
N TRP A 28 27.32 -16.01 -2.08
CA TRP A 28 27.71 -16.72 -0.86
C TRP A 28 26.88 -16.29 0.38
N LEU A 29 26.29 -15.09 0.35
CA LEU A 29 25.36 -14.60 1.38
C LEU A 29 24.06 -15.40 1.44
N ASP A 30 23.74 -16.25 0.46
CA ASP A 30 22.58 -17.14 0.52
C ASP A 30 22.63 -18.09 1.74
N LEU A 31 23.83 -18.33 2.28
CA LEU A 31 24.03 -19.06 3.54
C LEU A 31 23.35 -18.38 4.76
N VAL A 32 23.02 -17.09 4.66
CA VAL A 32 22.32 -16.32 5.70
C VAL A 32 20.80 -16.52 5.63
N VAL A 33 20.26 -16.96 4.49
CA VAL A 33 18.81 -17.14 4.28
C VAL A 33 18.20 -18.15 5.28
N PRO A 34 18.77 -19.35 5.53
CA PRO A 34 18.28 -20.25 6.57
C PRO A 34 18.27 -19.61 7.96
N LEU A 35 19.27 -18.79 8.28
CA LEU A 35 19.32 -18.07 9.56
C LEU A 35 18.17 -17.07 9.67
N ALA A 36 17.87 -16.31 8.63
CA ALA A 36 16.75 -15.37 8.61
C ALA A 36 15.39 -16.07 8.82
N ILE A 37 15.19 -17.20 8.15
CA ILE A 37 14.02 -18.06 8.31
C ILE A 37 13.88 -18.51 9.77
N THR A 38 14.98 -19.00 10.35
CA THR A 38 14.96 -19.54 11.72
C THR A 38 14.70 -18.46 12.76
N LEU A 39 15.21 -17.23 12.55
CA LEU A 39 14.89 -16.08 13.37
C LEU A 39 13.41 -15.69 13.26
N GLY A 40 12.82 -15.76 12.06
CA GLY A 40 11.39 -15.53 11.85
C GLY A 40 10.52 -16.58 12.55
N VAL A 41 10.89 -17.86 12.46
CA VAL A 41 10.20 -18.96 13.17
C VAL A 41 10.35 -18.80 14.69
N TRP A 42 11.57 -18.54 15.17
CA TRP A 42 11.88 -18.41 16.59
C TRP A 42 11.24 -17.18 17.24
N SER A 43 11.20 -16.04 16.53
CA SER A 43 10.58 -14.82 17.05
C SER A 43 9.10 -15.03 17.33
N VAL A 44 8.34 -15.58 16.37
CA VAL A 44 6.92 -15.90 16.54
C VAL A 44 6.70 -17.06 17.51
N GLY A 45 7.59 -18.05 17.48
CA GLY A 45 7.54 -19.22 18.36
C GLY A 45 7.66 -18.89 19.86
N ASN A 46 8.24 -17.74 20.19
CA ASN A 46 8.37 -17.26 21.57
C ASN A 46 7.31 -16.23 21.97
N ILE A 47 6.34 -15.95 21.10
CA ILE A 47 5.20 -15.10 21.46
C ILE A 47 4.20 -15.95 22.24
N GLY A 48 3.79 -15.47 23.41
CA GLY A 48 2.75 -16.10 24.23
C GLY A 48 3.27 -16.81 25.47
N ARG A 49 2.61 -17.93 25.83
CA ARG A 49 2.85 -18.68 27.08
C ARG A 49 3.95 -19.73 26.97
N GLU A 50 4.42 -19.99 25.76
CA GLU A 50 5.45 -20.98 25.45
C GLU A 50 6.74 -20.26 25.02
N LYS A 51 7.89 -20.86 25.32
CA LYS A 51 9.21 -20.41 24.88
C LYS A 51 10.02 -21.60 24.40
N GLY A 52 10.72 -21.45 23.28
CA GLY A 52 11.63 -22.45 22.75
C GLY A 52 13.06 -21.92 22.51
N SER A 53 13.98 -22.85 22.34
CA SER A 53 15.33 -22.58 21.84
C SER A 53 15.35 -22.39 20.31
N ILE A 54 16.33 -21.62 19.82
CA ILE A 54 16.55 -21.43 18.38
C ILE A 54 17.32 -22.59 17.72
N TRP A 55 17.97 -23.44 18.52
CA TRP A 55 18.89 -24.47 18.01
C TRP A 55 18.21 -25.54 17.15
N TRP A 56 17.05 -26.06 17.59
CA TRP A 56 16.30 -27.06 16.81
C TRP A 56 15.86 -26.55 15.43
N PRO A 57 15.14 -25.41 15.31
CA PRO A 57 14.78 -24.90 13.99
C PRO A 57 16.01 -24.55 13.15
N LEU A 58 17.10 -24.06 13.77
CA LEU A 58 18.35 -23.70 13.08
C LEU A 58 19.04 -24.91 12.46
N ILE A 59 19.23 -25.98 13.24
CA ILE A 59 19.80 -27.23 12.73
C ILE A 59 18.93 -27.75 11.58
N THR A 60 17.61 -27.79 11.75
CA THR A 60 16.70 -28.28 10.71
C THR A 60 16.79 -27.44 9.43
N ALA A 61 16.81 -26.11 9.51
CA ALA A 61 16.91 -25.26 8.33
C ALA A 61 18.25 -25.45 7.59
N TYR A 62 19.37 -25.46 8.32
CA TYR A 62 20.69 -25.69 7.70
C TYR A 62 20.88 -27.11 7.18
N SER A 63 20.28 -28.13 7.79
CA SER A 63 20.28 -29.49 7.23
C SER A 63 19.49 -29.60 5.93
N PHE A 64 18.44 -28.78 5.76
CA PHE A 64 17.64 -28.74 4.53
C PHE A 64 18.19 -27.79 3.45
N TYR A 65 19.07 -26.86 3.82
CA TYR A 65 19.66 -25.89 2.89
C TYR A 65 20.35 -26.52 1.66
N PRO A 66 21.14 -27.61 1.76
CA PRO A 66 21.72 -28.26 0.58
C PRO A 66 20.67 -28.77 -0.41
N LEU A 67 19.52 -29.26 0.07
CA LEU A 67 18.43 -29.69 -0.81
C LEU A 67 17.80 -28.50 -1.53
N TYR A 68 17.60 -27.39 -0.82
CA TYR A 68 17.15 -26.13 -1.44
C TYR A 68 18.14 -25.62 -2.48
N TYR A 69 19.44 -25.68 -2.21
CA TYR A 69 20.48 -25.26 -3.15
C TYR A 69 20.54 -26.12 -4.42
N ILE A 70 20.30 -27.43 -4.32
CA ILE A 70 20.34 -28.36 -5.47
C ILE A 70 19.07 -28.28 -6.32
N TYR A 71 17.90 -28.34 -5.69
CA TYR A 71 16.62 -28.45 -6.41
C TYR A 71 15.97 -27.10 -6.71
N GLY A 72 16.31 -26.06 -5.93
CA GLY A 72 15.72 -24.73 -6.06
C GLY A 72 14.21 -24.68 -5.87
N GLY A 73 13.65 -23.49 -6.11
CA GLY A 73 12.22 -23.26 -6.20
C GLY A 73 11.46 -23.04 -4.89
N ASP A 74 10.28 -22.46 -5.03
CA ASP A 74 9.42 -22.06 -3.92
C ASP A 74 9.01 -23.25 -3.03
N PHE A 75 8.81 -24.42 -3.63
CA PHE A 75 8.45 -25.62 -2.88
C PHE A 75 9.54 -26.04 -1.89
N MET A 76 10.81 -26.04 -2.32
CA MET A 76 11.94 -26.38 -1.44
C MET A 76 12.12 -25.32 -0.35
N PHE A 77 11.94 -24.05 -0.70
CA PHE A 77 12.00 -22.94 0.25
C PHE A 77 10.92 -23.08 1.34
N VAL A 78 9.67 -23.30 0.96
CA VAL A 78 8.54 -23.47 1.88
C VAL A 78 8.69 -24.74 2.72
N SER A 79 9.16 -25.85 2.14
CA SER A 79 9.37 -27.09 2.89
C SER A 79 10.44 -26.95 3.97
N MET A 80 11.54 -26.23 3.70
CA MET A 80 12.56 -25.90 4.69
C MET A 80 11.97 -25.10 5.87
N ILE A 81 11.14 -24.08 5.58
CA ILE A 81 10.47 -23.26 6.62
C ILE A 81 9.50 -24.11 7.43
N PHE A 82 8.70 -24.94 6.76
CA PHE A 82 7.70 -25.80 7.38
C PHE A 82 8.35 -26.80 8.34
N LEU A 83 9.42 -27.48 7.90
CA LEU A 83 10.18 -28.41 8.73
C LEU A 83 10.86 -27.72 9.91
N SER A 84 11.42 -26.53 9.72
CA SER A 84 11.97 -25.72 10.81
C SER A 84 10.90 -25.35 11.84
N ALA A 85 9.70 -24.97 11.40
CA ALA A 85 8.57 -24.69 12.29
C ALA A 85 8.09 -25.94 13.04
N LEU A 86 8.01 -27.10 12.37
CA LEU A 86 7.68 -28.38 13.01
C LEU A 86 8.74 -28.79 14.04
N ALA A 87 10.03 -28.59 13.74
CA ALA A 87 11.12 -28.88 14.68
C ALA A 87 11.04 -27.98 15.93
N PHE A 88 10.67 -26.71 15.76
CA PHE A 88 10.42 -25.82 16.88
C PHE A 88 9.24 -26.30 17.73
N ASP A 89 8.11 -26.64 17.10
CA ASP A 89 6.90 -27.07 17.79
C ASP A 89 7.10 -28.39 18.56
N SER A 90 7.75 -29.37 17.93
CA SER A 90 7.93 -30.71 18.48
C SER A 90 9.02 -30.83 19.55
N LYS A 91 10.17 -30.16 19.38
CA LYS A 91 11.35 -30.38 20.23
C LYS A 91 11.78 -29.18 21.07
N SER A 92 11.33 -27.98 20.71
CA SER A 92 11.86 -26.76 21.30
C SER A 92 10.99 -26.19 22.41
N LYS A 93 9.67 -26.39 22.33
CA LYS A 93 8.69 -25.75 23.23
C LYS A 93 8.82 -26.19 24.68
N LYS A 94 8.89 -25.19 25.56
CA LYS A 94 8.78 -25.33 27.02
C LYS A 94 7.83 -24.28 27.54
N TRP A 95 7.09 -24.62 28.59
CA TRP A 95 6.19 -23.67 29.22
C TRP A 95 6.98 -22.55 29.92
N LYS A 96 6.58 -21.29 29.73
CA LYS A 96 7.29 -20.14 30.30
C LYS A 96 6.71 -19.82 31.69
N PRO A 97 7.49 -19.97 32.79
CA PRO A 97 7.04 -19.50 34.09
C PRO A 97 6.88 -17.97 34.05
N ARG A 98 5.83 -17.46 34.72
CA ARG A 98 5.42 -16.05 34.69
C ARG A 98 6.49 -15.17 35.38
N GLN A 99 7.47 -14.69 34.62
CA GLN A 99 8.44 -13.68 35.05
C GLN A 99 8.47 -12.54 34.04
N ASP A 100 7.68 -11.50 34.31
CA ASP A 100 7.77 -10.24 33.59
C ASP A 100 8.74 -9.30 34.31
N GLN A 101 10.03 -9.51 34.09
CA GLN A 101 11.01 -8.47 34.37
C GLN A 101 10.86 -7.36 33.33
N LYS A 102 10.35 -6.20 33.75
CA LYS A 102 10.23 -5.01 32.88
C LYS A 102 11.63 -4.53 32.50
N ARG A 103 12.12 -4.93 31.33
CA ARG A 103 13.33 -4.33 30.73
C ARG A 103 13.12 -2.83 30.54
N GLY A 104 14.15 -2.03 30.83
CA GLY A 104 14.12 -0.57 30.69
C GLY A 104 13.73 -0.12 29.29
N LEU A 105 13.00 1.00 29.21
CA LEU A 105 12.48 1.57 27.96
C LEU A 105 13.59 1.84 26.95
N PHE A 106 14.72 2.40 27.41
CA PHE A 106 15.88 2.69 26.57
C PHE A 106 16.38 1.45 25.82
N ARG A 107 16.56 0.32 26.51
CA ARG A 107 17.01 -0.94 25.90
C ARG A 107 16.02 -1.47 24.87
N ARG A 108 14.72 -1.24 25.06
CA ARG A 108 13.69 -1.66 24.07
C ARG A 108 13.75 -0.79 22.83
N VAL A 109 13.83 0.51 23.01
CA VAL A 109 13.90 1.49 21.92
C VAL A 109 15.18 1.27 21.10
N THR A 110 16.34 1.07 21.74
CA THR A 110 17.59 0.83 21.00
C THR A 110 17.53 -0.46 20.18
N ILE A 111 17.00 -1.55 20.73
CA ILE A 111 16.81 -2.82 20.00
C ILE A 111 15.86 -2.62 18.81
N LEU A 112 14.72 -1.96 19.01
CA LEU A 112 13.74 -1.73 17.94
C LEU A 112 14.30 -0.84 16.84
N ILE A 113 15.03 0.22 17.18
CA ILE A 113 15.71 1.08 16.20
C ILE A 113 16.76 0.27 15.44
N SER A 114 17.59 -0.52 16.11
CA SER A 114 18.59 -1.35 15.42
C SER A 114 17.95 -2.36 14.46
N CYS A 115 16.86 -3.01 14.87
CA CYS A 115 16.13 -3.94 14.00
C CYS A 115 15.46 -3.22 12.83
N GLY A 116 14.89 -2.03 13.07
CA GLY A 116 14.29 -1.19 12.02
C GLY A 116 15.33 -0.73 11.00
N LEU A 117 16.52 -0.32 11.45
CA LEU A 117 17.62 0.08 10.58
C LEU A 117 18.11 -1.10 9.73
N LEU A 118 18.32 -2.27 10.32
CA LEU A 118 18.71 -3.48 9.58
C LEU A 118 17.66 -3.87 8.54
N TYR A 119 16.38 -3.83 8.89
CA TYR A 119 15.30 -4.14 7.96
C TYR A 119 15.23 -3.12 6.82
N SER A 120 15.38 -1.82 7.13
CA SER A 120 15.41 -0.77 6.10
C SER A 120 16.62 -0.93 5.17
N ALA A 121 17.78 -1.34 5.70
CA ALA A 121 18.98 -1.56 4.89
C ALA A 121 18.80 -2.72 3.90
N LEU A 122 18.11 -3.80 4.29
CA LEU A 122 17.78 -4.91 3.38
C LEU A 122 16.88 -4.44 2.23
N TRP A 123 15.84 -3.66 2.52
CA TRP A 123 15.00 -3.07 1.46
C TRP A 123 15.76 -2.09 0.58
N CYS A 124 16.61 -1.24 1.15
CA CYS A 124 17.46 -0.36 0.37
C CYS A 124 18.41 -1.14 -0.56
N SER A 125 18.97 -2.25 -0.08
CA SER A 125 19.79 -3.16 -0.90
C SER A 125 18.98 -3.71 -2.08
N TYR A 126 17.77 -4.22 -1.81
CA TYR A 126 16.86 -4.71 -2.86
C TYR A 126 16.54 -3.62 -3.90
N PHE A 127 16.09 -2.45 -3.46
CA PHE A 127 15.74 -1.34 -4.36
C PHE A 127 16.92 -0.81 -5.16
N TYR A 128 18.13 -0.92 -4.62
CA TYR A 128 19.32 -0.44 -5.29
C TYR A 128 19.86 -1.45 -6.31
N PHE A 129 19.98 -2.72 -5.93
CA PHE A 129 20.65 -3.73 -6.76
C PHE A 129 19.72 -4.55 -7.65
N ASN A 130 18.54 -4.93 -7.15
CA ASN A 130 17.72 -5.97 -7.80
C ASN A 130 16.38 -5.44 -8.35
N ALA A 131 15.92 -4.27 -7.90
CA ALA A 131 14.65 -3.74 -8.36
C ALA A 131 14.77 -3.09 -9.74
N THR A 132 13.99 -3.59 -10.69
CA THR A 132 13.86 -3.05 -12.05
C THR A 132 12.42 -2.59 -12.30
N LEU A 133 12.26 -1.60 -13.16
CA LEU A 133 10.97 -1.10 -13.63
C LEU A 133 10.88 -1.31 -15.13
N GLN A 134 9.75 -1.86 -15.58
CA GLN A 134 9.48 -2.02 -17.00
C GLN A 134 8.91 -0.71 -17.56
N ASP A 135 9.59 -0.15 -18.56
CA ASP A 135 9.09 1.04 -19.25
C ASP A 135 7.97 0.69 -20.26
N ALA A 136 7.28 1.70 -20.79
CA ALA A 136 6.24 1.53 -21.81
C ALA A 136 6.76 0.86 -23.10
N GLU A 137 8.07 0.91 -23.33
CA GLU A 137 8.76 0.27 -24.46
C GLU A 137 9.22 -1.16 -24.14
N GLY A 138 9.03 -1.63 -22.90
CA GLY A 138 9.35 -2.99 -22.47
C GLY A 138 10.80 -3.19 -22.02
N GLU A 139 11.59 -2.13 -21.89
CA GLU A 139 12.95 -2.18 -21.36
C GLU A 139 12.95 -2.20 -19.81
N ASP A 140 13.81 -3.02 -19.22
CA ASP A 140 13.99 -3.13 -17.77
C ASP A 140 15.06 -2.16 -17.30
N ILE A 141 14.64 -1.08 -16.64
CA ILE A 141 15.54 -0.04 -16.11
C ILE A 141 15.68 -0.24 -14.59
N PRO A 142 16.91 -0.26 -14.04
CA PRO A 142 17.08 -0.39 -12.60
C PRO A 142 16.52 0.82 -11.85
N VAL A 143 15.85 0.58 -10.73
CA VAL A 143 15.13 1.61 -9.95
C VAL A 143 16.04 2.75 -9.51
N HIS A 144 17.28 2.45 -9.11
CA HIS A 144 18.24 3.47 -8.67
C HIS A 144 18.57 4.47 -9.80
N GLU A 145 18.67 3.99 -11.03
CA GLU A 145 18.92 4.81 -12.22
C GLU A 145 17.67 5.61 -12.60
N ALA A 146 16.49 4.97 -12.56
CA ALA A 146 15.21 5.64 -12.79
C ALA A 146 14.98 6.81 -11.80
N ILE A 147 15.26 6.60 -10.51
CA ILE A 147 15.18 7.65 -9.48
C ILE A 147 16.16 8.80 -9.79
N HIS A 148 17.37 8.46 -10.23
CA HIS A 148 18.37 9.45 -10.58
C HIS A 148 17.96 10.29 -11.80
N HIS A 149 17.42 9.67 -12.86
CA HIS A 149 16.86 10.37 -14.01
C HIS A 149 15.65 11.21 -13.64
N PHE A 150 14.77 10.69 -12.78
CA PHE A 150 13.60 11.41 -12.30
C PHE A 150 13.98 12.74 -11.66
N PHE A 151 14.95 12.76 -10.74
CA PHE A 151 15.38 14.01 -10.08
C PHE A 151 16.11 14.99 -11.01
N ARG A 152 16.60 14.53 -12.16
CA ARG A 152 17.21 15.39 -13.20
C ARG A 152 16.22 15.80 -14.30
N SER A 153 15.02 15.22 -14.30
CA SER A 153 14.03 15.47 -15.34
C SER A 153 13.46 16.90 -15.28
N PRO A 154 13.02 17.47 -16.41
CA PRO A 154 12.29 18.73 -16.43
C PRO A 154 11.05 18.69 -15.53
N TRP A 155 10.39 17.53 -15.47
CA TRP A 155 9.22 17.32 -14.62
C TRP A 155 9.51 17.59 -13.13
N TRP A 156 10.67 17.17 -12.60
CA TRP A 156 11.03 17.45 -11.21
C TRP A 156 11.21 18.95 -10.96
N THR A 157 11.79 19.67 -11.94
CA THR A 157 11.91 21.13 -11.85
C THR A 157 10.54 21.82 -11.88
N ASP A 158 9.63 21.36 -12.72
CA ASP A 158 8.25 21.88 -12.79
C ASP A 158 7.46 21.59 -11.52
N LEU A 159 7.61 20.39 -10.97
CA LEU A 159 7.03 20.03 -9.68
C LEU A 159 7.57 20.93 -8.57
N LYS A 160 8.88 21.12 -8.49
CA LYS A 160 9.50 22.00 -7.50
C LYS A 160 9.00 23.43 -7.63
N LYS A 161 8.84 23.92 -8.86
CA LYS A 161 8.29 25.23 -9.15
C LYS A 161 6.82 25.34 -8.72
N SER A 162 5.98 24.39 -9.11
CA SER A 162 4.56 24.34 -8.70
C SER A 162 4.39 24.30 -7.18
N LEU A 163 5.22 23.51 -6.46
CA LEU A 163 5.23 23.50 -5.00
C LEU A 163 5.69 24.83 -4.40
N SER A 164 6.71 25.46 -4.97
CA SER A 164 7.18 26.79 -4.56
C SER A 164 6.12 27.87 -4.79
N ASP A 165 5.44 27.83 -5.94
CA ASP A 165 4.37 28.76 -6.30
C ASP A 165 3.17 28.56 -5.37
N THR A 166 2.82 27.31 -5.07
CA THR A 166 1.79 26.98 -4.08
C THR A 166 2.18 27.48 -2.69
N TRP A 167 3.45 27.32 -2.29
CA TRP A 167 3.94 27.79 -0.99
C TRP A 167 3.95 29.32 -0.89
N THR A 168 4.35 30.02 -1.94
CA THR A 168 4.31 31.49 -1.99
C THR A 168 2.88 32.01 -2.00
N PHE A 169 1.96 31.36 -2.72
CA PHE A 169 0.53 31.64 -2.66
C PHE A 169 -0.02 31.49 -1.23
N LEU A 170 0.34 30.39 -0.55
CA LEU A 170 -0.04 30.12 0.83
C LEU A 170 0.46 31.19 1.81
N LYS A 171 1.72 31.60 1.65
CA LYS A 171 2.35 32.64 2.47
C LYS A 171 1.71 34.01 2.24
N THR A 172 1.27 34.32 1.02
CA THR A 172 0.75 35.62 0.63
C THR A 172 -0.72 35.79 1.02
N ASN A 173 -1.57 34.79 0.77
CA ASN A 173 -3.01 34.86 1.04
C ASN A 173 -3.38 34.39 2.45
N GLY A 174 -2.44 33.78 3.17
CA GLY A 174 -2.67 33.21 4.48
C GLY A 174 -3.34 31.83 4.42
N TRP A 175 -2.93 30.95 5.34
CA TRP A 175 -3.37 29.55 5.38
C TRP A 175 -4.90 29.37 5.35
N LEU A 176 -5.63 30.20 6.10
CA LEU A 176 -7.08 30.09 6.23
C LEU A 176 -7.83 30.44 4.93
N GLU A 177 -7.44 31.49 4.23
CA GLU A 177 -8.10 31.87 2.97
C GLU A 177 -7.76 30.89 1.84
N THR A 178 -6.51 30.42 1.77
CA THR A 178 -6.13 29.36 0.84
C THR A 178 -6.90 28.07 1.11
N TRP A 179 -7.08 27.69 2.39
CA TRP A 179 -7.87 26.51 2.75
C TRP A 179 -9.35 26.66 2.40
N LYS A 180 -9.94 27.84 2.61
CA LYS A 180 -11.33 28.12 2.16
C LYS A 180 -11.45 27.98 0.65
N LEU A 181 -10.52 28.53 -0.11
CA LEU A 181 -10.49 28.45 -1.57
C LEU A 181 -10.33 27.00 -2.05
N ILE A 182 -9.46 26.20 -1.43
CA ILE A 182 -9.31 24.77 -1.73
C ILE A 182 -10.63 24.03 -1.48
N ILE A 183 -11.29 24.28 -0.34
CA ILE A 183 -12.60 23.70 -0.05
C ILE A 183 -13.64 24.15 -1.08
N GLU A 184 -13.67 25.44 -1.44
CA GLU A 184 -14.63 25.97 -2.39
C GLU A 184 -14.46 25.36 -3.79
N LEU A 185 -13.23 25.23 -4.28
CA LEU A 185 -12.92 24.60 -5.56
C LEU A 185 -13.09 23.08 -5.55
N SER A 186 -12.90 22.43 -4.40
CA SER A 186 -13.02 20.97 -4.26
C SER A 186 -14.47 20.47 -4.31
N ASP A 187 -15.47 21.37 -4.32
CA ASP A 187 -16.90 21.04 -4.27
C ASP A 187 -17.23 19.93 -3.25
N PRO A 188 -17.11 20.19 -1.93
CA PRO A 188 -17.32 19.20 -0.88
C PRO A 188 -18.75 18.64 -0.84
N SER A 189 -19.68 19.32 -1.50
CA SER A 189 -21.07 18.91 -1.63
C SER A 189 -21.36 18.07 -2.87
N GLY A 190 -20.40 17.97 -3.80
CA GLY A 190 -20.56 17.29 -5.09
C GLY A 190 -21.64 17.91 -5.99
N GLU A 191 -22.14 19.10 -5.66
CA GLU A 191 -23.26 19.73 -6.38
C GLU A 191 -22.85 20.13 -7.79
N GLN A 192 -21.66 20.71 -7.94
CA GLN A 192 -21.17 21.17 -9.22
C GLN A 192 -20.98 20.00 -10.18
N ASN A 193 -20.46 18.87 -9.68
CA ASN A 193 -20.35 17.66 -10.48
C ASN A 193 -21.74 17.10 -10.83
N ALA A 194 -22.67 17.06 -9.88
CA ALA A 194 -24.03 16.59 -10.13
C ALA A 194 -24.78 17.41 -11.19
N TYR A 195 -24.63 18.75 -11.19
CA TYR A 195 -25.18 19.61 -12.24
C TYR A 195 -24.57 19.31 -13.61
N LYS A 196 -23.24 19.07 -13.68
CA LYS A 196 -22.54 18.69 -14.91
C LYS A 196 -23.02 17.35 -15.47
N VAL A 197 -23.19 16.33 -14.63
CA VAL A 197 -23.71 15.00 -15.01
C VAL A 197 -25.12 15.11 -15.61
N LEU A 198 -25.98 15.96 -15.04
CA LEU A 198 -27.34 16.20 -15.54
C LEU A 198 -27.41 17.16 -16.73
N GLY A 199 -26.28 17.75 -17.14
CA GLY A 199 -26.22 18.74 -18.22
C GLY A 199 -26.93 20.06 -17.91
N LEU A 200 -27.00 20.44 -16.63
CA LEU A 200 -27.73 21.60 -16.15
C LEU A 200 -26.78 22.69 -15.65
N SER A 201 -27.23 23.95 -15.69
CA SER A 201 -26.54 25.07 -15.05
C SER A 201 -26.66 24.97 -13.52
N HIS A 202 -25.68 25.53 -12.78
CA HIS A 202 -25.73 25.64 -11.31
C HIS A 202 -26.96 26.42 -10.79
N HIS A 203 -27.61 27.19 -11.66
CA HIS A 203 -28.82 27.96 -11.35
C HIS A 203 -30.13 27.29 -11.84
N ALA A 204 -30.06 26.03 -12.29
CA ALA A 204 -31.24 25.32 -12.81
C ALA A 204 -32.34 25.18 -11.75
N ASN A 205 -33.59 25.33 -12.18
CA ASN A 205 -34.75 25.25 -11.29
C ASN A 205 -35.06 23.79 -10.92
N GLN A 206 -35.77 23.56 -9.81
CA GLN A 206 -36.11 22.20 -9.36
C GLN A 206 -36.87 21.39 -10.41
N THR A 207 -37.74 22.06 -11.17
CA THR A 207 -38.52 21.43 -12.25
C THR A 207 -37.61 20.92 -13.35
N GLU A 208 -36.52 21.62 -13.66
CA GLU A 208 -35.51 21.24 -14.66
C GLU A 208 -34.62 20.09 -14.15
N ILE A 209 -34.28 20.09 -12.86
CA ILE A 209 -33.54 19.00 -12.23
C ILE A 209 -34.37 17.71 -12.28
N ASN A 210 -35.64 17.77 -11.87
CA ASN A 210 -36.51 16.59 -11.84
C ASN A 210 -36.82 16.07 -13.26
N SER A 211 -36.99 16.96 -14.24
CA SER A 211 -37.23 16.58 -15.63
C SER A 211 -35.99 15.94 -16.26
N SER A 212 -34.80 16.52 -16.05
CA SER A 212 -33.54 15.97 -16.55
C SER A 212 -33.22 14.61 -15.91
N CYS A 213 -33.37 14.47 -14.59
CA CYS A 213 -33.25 13.20 -13.90
C CYS A 213 -34.14 12.11 -14.53
N ARG A 214 -35.43 12.40 -14.72
CA ARG A 214 -36.37 11.45 -15.34
C ARG A 214 -35.97 11.10 -16.77
N LEU A 215 -35.58 12.08 -17.57
CA LEU A 215 -35.20 11.90 -18.97
C LEU A 215 -33.93 11.04 -19.10
N LEU A 216 -32.90 11.34 -18.30
CA LEU A 216 -31.63 10.62 -18.32
C LEU A 216 -31.74 9.21 -17.74
N SER A 217 -32.51 9.00 -16.65
CA SER A 217 -32.78 7.65 -16.13
C SER A 217 -33.50 6.77 -17.14
N VAL A 218 -34.44 7.34 -17.90
CA VAL A 218 -35.17 6.62 -18.95
C VAL A 218 -34.30 6.35 -20.18
N LYS A 219 -33.28 7.20 -20.43
CA LYS A 219 -32.33 7.04 -21.53
C LYS A 219 -31.31 5.94 -21.25
N TRP A 220 -30.77 5.90 -20.03
CA TRP A 220 -29.73 4.96 -19.62
C TRP A 220 -30.26 3.70 -18.93
N HIS A 221 -31.58 3.46 -18.94
CA HIS A 221 -32.17 2.30 -18.29
C HIS A 221 -31.62 0.99 -18.90
N PRO A 222 -31.11 0.04 -18.09
CA PRO A 222 -30.49 -1.19 -18.59
C PRO A 222 -31.43 -2.03 -19.46
N ASP A 223 -32.73 -2.02 -19.17
CA ASP A 223 -33.75 -2.74 -19.96
C ASP A 223 -33.91 -2.23 -21.40
N LYS A 224 -33.51 -0.99 -21.69
CA LYS A 224 -33.61 -0.43 -23.04
C LYS A 224 -32.44 -0.76 -23.94
N VAL A 225 -31.32 -1.19 -23.36
CA VAL A 225 -30.09 -1.49 -24.09
C VAL A 225 -30.04 -2.98 -24.37
N LYS A 226 -30.12 -3.37 -25.64
CA LYS A 226 -30.11 -4.78 -26.04
C LYS A 226 -28.70 -5.36 -26.13
N ASP A 227 -27.72 -4.53 -26.48
CA ASP A 227 -26.34 -4.96 -26.68
C ASP A 227 -25.57 -5.19 -25.37
N PRO A 228 -24.94 -6.36 -25.19
CA PRO A 228 -24.29 -6.73 -23.93
C PRO A 228 -23.07 -5.87 -23.59
N ARG A 229 -22.39 -5.30 -24.59
CA ARG A 229 -21.24 -4.40 -24.39
C ARG A 229 -21.68 -3.01 -23.91
N GLU A 230 -22.81 -2.52 -24.40
CA GLU A 230 -23.34 -1.20 -24.03
C GLU A 230 -24.12 -1.23 -22.71
N LYS A 231 -24.66 -2.39 -22.32
CA LYS A 231 -25.35 -2.58 -21.03
C LYS A 231 -24.50 -2.15 -19.83
N LEU A 232 -23.20 -2.48 -19.82
CA LEU A 232 -22.30 -2.06 -18.74
C LEU A 232 -22.16 -0.54 -18.68
N THR A 233 -21.91 0.11 -19.82
CA THR A 233 -21.78 1.57 -19.90
C THR A 233 -23.09 2.30 -19.58
N ALA A 234 -24.23 1.73 -19.93
CA ALA A 234 -25.54 2.29 -19.62
C ALA A 234 -25.84 2.14 -18.12
N GLN A 235 -25.47 1.01 -17.52
CA GLN A 235 -25.59 0.79 -16.07
C GLN A 235 -24.72 1.77 -15.27
N GLU A 236 -23.46 1.98 -15.66
CA GLU A 236 -22.57 2.97 -15.03
C GLU A 236 -23.16 4.38 -15.08
N LYS A 237 -23.61 4.82 -16.26
CA LYS A 237 -24.24 6.14 -16.44
C LYS A 237 -25.57 6.26 -15.71
N PHE A 238 -26.33 5.17 -15.60
CA PHE A 238 -27.57 5.15 -14.83
C PHE A 238 -27.30 5.39 -13.34
N TYR A 239 -26.28 4.73 -12.78
CA TYR A 239 -25.87 4.96 -11.39
C TYR A 239 -25.36 6.39 -11.18
N GLU A 240 -24.53 6.91 -12.08
CA GLU A 240 -24.00 8.28 -12.00
C GLU A 240 -25.12 9.33 -12.02
N VAL A 241 -26.12 9.16 -12.88
CA VAL A 241 -27.31 10.03 -12.92
C VAL A 241 -28.13 9.92 -11.64
N GLN A 242 -28.32 8.70 -11.11
CA GLN A 242 -29.06 8.49 -9.87
C GLN A 242 -28.37 9.15 -8.68
N GLU A 243 -27.05 9.00 -8.57
CA GLU A 243 -26.21 9.62 -7.56
C GLU A 243 -26.26 11.15 -7.65
N ALA A 244 -26.14 11.72 -8.85
CA ALA A 244 -26.27 13.16 -9.07
C ALA A 244 -27.63 13.70 -8.61
N CYS A 245 -28.72 13.01 -8.95
CA CYS A 245 -30.07 13.38 -8.52
C CYS A 245 -30.23 13.30 -6.98
N GLU A 246 -29.65 12.28 -6.34
CA GLU A 246 -29.67 12.12 -4.89
C GLU A 246 -28.89 13.23 -4.17
N ILE A 247 -27.68 13.56 -4.65
CA ILE A 247 -26.84 14.63 -4.12
C ILE A 247 -27.60 15.97 -4.14
N LEU A 248 -28.20 16.34 -5.28
CA LEU A 248 -28.98 17.58 -5.40
C LEU A 248 -30.22 17.60 -4.49
N SER A 249 -30.91 16.46 -4.37
CA SER A 249 -32.06 16.31 -3.46
C SER A 249 -31.66 16.46 -1.99
N LYS A 250 -30.59 15.78 -1.56
CA LYS A 250 -30.06 15.82 -0.19
C LYS A 250 -29.56 17.20 0.19
N ASN A 251 -28.86 17.87 -0.72
CA ASN A 251 -28.38 19.22 -0.49
C ASN A 251 -29.51 20.23 -0.37
N LYS A 252 -30.57 20.11 -1.18
CA LYS A 252 -31.79 20.90 -1.00
C LYS A 252 -32.43 20.67 0.38
N ALA A 253 -32.60 19.42 0.79
CA ALA A 253 -33.16 19.09 2.10
C ALA A 253 -32.33 19.70 3.24
N ARG A 254 -31.00 19.68 3.10
CA ARG A 254 -30.06 20.33 4.03
C ARG A 254 -30.23 21.85 4.04
N ARG A 255 -30.35 22.52 2.89
CA ARG A 255 -30.59 23.97 2.80
C ARG A 255 -31.92 24.37 3.43
N SER A 256 -32.99 23.64 3.13
CA SER A 256 -34.32 23.86 3.72
C SER A 256 -34.33 23.75 5.24
N ARG A 257 -33.66 22.73 5.81
CA ARG A 257 -33.49 22.58 7.27
C ARG A 257 -32.71 23.74 7.90
N ARG A 258 -31.69 24.26 7.21
CA ARG A 258 -30.88 25.38 7.70
C ARG A 258 -31.69 26.68 7.76
N ASN A 259 -32.47 26.99 6.72
CA ASN A 259 -33.31 28.19 6.68
C ASN A 259 -34.39 28.16 7.77
N LYS A 260 -35.00 26.99 8.02
CA LYS A 260 -35.97 26.85 9.11
C LYS A 260 -35.38 27.14 10.51
N LYS A 261 -34.09 26.84 10.70
CA LYS A 261 -33.38 27.06 11.97
C LYS A 261 -32.91 28.50 12.16
N SER A 262 -32.72 29.27 11.10
CA SER A 262 -32.38 30.71 11.21
C SER A 262 -33.58 31.59 11.54
N ASP A 263 -34.79 31.12 11.20
CA ASP A 263 -36.03 31.87 11.37
C ASP A 263 -36.73 31.57 12.72
N SER A 264 -36.14 30.69 13.56
CA SER A 264 -36.61 30.33 14.92
C SER A 264 -35.64 30.85 15.97
#